data_AF-A0A077Z109-F1
#
_entry.id   AF-A0A077Z109-F1
#
_cell.length_a   1.000
_cell.length_b   1.000
_cell.length_c   1.000
_cell.angle_alpha   90.00
_cell.angle_beta   90.00
_cell.angle_gamma   90.00
#
_symmetry.space_group_name_H-M   'P 1'
#
loop_
_entity.id
_entity.type
_entity.pdbx_description
1 polymer ?
#
loop_
_entity_poly.entity_id
_entity_poly.type
_entity_poly.pdbx_seq_one_letter_code
_entity_poly.pdbx_strand_id
1 'polypeptide(L)'
;MAYRSEREGRFSVSHYLHNASIPRALADEVGFPEFTEEEIRQSLDSEVKKHKYWSNTTLNGLKILRFETSVTMRYRLESFVESRSKQPTCEPATDELEPLDVRCNSIWEIPCSPTRMFSEETKVLNMPGSTRISKCATCNGQGANLCYHCRNSGTVICTACNGTGMKSGVPHPAVITHPLVGAFPYTDRGRSYHGGGVTTITASTSKGRKRFGLGTPAHLSSITGVPPPGLSVVDLCAICQGAGVRPCTVCKGFGNKPCSVCNSTGRVRFVTKVTIRYSLMKDEYCHEMHLPDEELEKVTGELVLVECQAVVSPIKNFPIAAISDQSERLIRSHLDKQTAHSRILKQRQTLEAVPIADVLYELGGRTGRFWVLGRERLAFVPQYPKKCCLL
;
A
#
# COMPACT_ATOMS: atom_id res chain seq x y z
N MET A 1 42.26 -25.33 54.15
CA MET A 1 40.87 -24.82 54.26
C MET A 1 40.02 -25.61 53.28
N ALA A 2 39.05 -26.36 53.79
CA ALA A 2 38.33 -27.39 53.05
C ALA A 2 37.39 -26.80 51.99
N TYR A 3 37.73 -26.94 50.70
CA TYR A 3 36.78 -26.81 49.61
C TYR A 3 36.01 -28.13 49.51
N ARG A 4 34.75 -28.12 49.95
CA ARG A 4 33.83 -29.26 49.87
C ARG A 4 33.44 -29.48 48.42
N SER A 5 33.68 -30.69 47.94
CA SER A 5 33.23 -31.22 46.65
C SER A 5 31.71 -31.17 46.54
N GLU A 6 31.20 -30.41 45.57
CA GLU A 6 29.82 -30.50 45.12
C GLU A 6 29.60 -31.86 44.45
N ARG A 7 28.66 -32.63 45.00
CA ARG A 7 28.26 -33.94 44.48
C ARG A 7 27.38 -33.72 43.26
N GLU A 8 27.87 -34.16 42.10
CA GLU A 8 27.09 -34.31 40.88
C GLU A 8 25.93 -35.29 41.12
N GLY A 9 24.73 -34.74 41.33
CA GLY A 9 23.48 -35.49 41.36
C GLY A 9 23.12 -35.95 39.96
N ARG A 10 23.55 -37.16 39.60
CA ARG A 10 23.18 -37.86 38.38
C ARG A 10 21.70 -38.26 38.46
N PHE A 11 20.79 -37.41 37.96
CA PHE A 11 19.37 -37.76 37.87
C PHE A 11 19.15 -38.79 36.76
N SER A 12 18.66 -39.95 37.19
CA SER A 12 18.27 -41.10 36.39
C SER A 12 17.08 -40.76 35.49
N VAL A 13 17.25 -40.95 34.18
CA VAL A 13 16.22 -40.80 33.16
C VAL A 13 15.32 -42.03 33.21
N SER A 14 14.20 -41.96 33.93
CA SER A 14 13.14 -42.97 33.86
C SER A 14 11.87 -42.37 33.25
N HIS A 15 11.56 -42.82 32.03
CA HIS A 15 10.20 -42.98 31.53
C HIS A 15 9.31 -41.73 31.42
N TYR A 16 9.65 -40.81 30.50
CA TYR A 16 8.62 -39.99 29.86
C TYR A 16 8.09 -40.72 28.62
N LEU A 17 7.31 -41.78 28.87
CA LEU A 17 6.42 -42.38 27.88
C LEU A 17 5.05 -42.40 28.52
N HIS A 18 4.31 -41.29 28.34
CA HIS A 18 2.87 -41.23 28.09
C HIS A 18 2.38 -39.81 28.38
N ASN A 19 1.74 -39.23 27.37
CA ASN A 19 0.93 -38.01 27.39
C ASN A 19 1.72 -36.69 27.51
N ALA A 20 2.01 -36.13 26.34
CA ALA A 20 2.63 -34.84 26.09
C ALA A 20 1.77 -33.66 26.59
N SER A 21 1.74 -33.50 27.90
CA SER A 21 1.11 -32.39 28.61
C SER A 21 1.85 -32.19 29.91
N ILE A 22 2.15 -30.94 30.25
CA ILE A 22 2.93 -30.56 31.42
C ILE A 22 2.28 -31.16 32.68
N PRO A 23 3.07 -31.74 33.61
CA PRO A 23 2.53 -32.25 34.86
C PRO A 23 1.74 -31.15 35.61
N ARG A 24 0.58 -31.55 36.17
CA ARG A 24 -0.32 -30.70 36.97
C ARG A 24 0.40 -29.83 38.02
N ALA A 25 1.56 -30.26 38.51
CA ALA A 25 2.41 -29.49 39.43
C ALA A 25 2.76 -28.07 38.94
N LEU A 26 3.15 -27.88 37.67
CA LEU A 26 3.41 -26.53 37.14
C LEU A 26 2.09 -25.77 36.93
N ALA A 27 0.99 -26.50 36.67
CA ALA A 27 -0.34 -25.91 36.57
C ALA A 27 -0.85 -25.36 37.90
N ASP A 28 -0.57 -26.08 38.98
CA ASP A 28 -0.92 -25.70 40.35
C ASP A 28 -0.06 -24.52 40.82
N GLU A 29 1.23 -24.47 40.46
CA GLU A 29 2.12 -23.34 40.79
C GLU A 29 1.71 -22.02 40.13
N VAL A 30 1.28 -22.05 38.86
CA VAL A 30 0.87 -20.84 38.14
C VAL A 30 -0.58 -20.46 38.46
N GLY A 31 -1.37 -21.36 39.03
CA GLY A 31 -2.74 -21.09 39.48
C GLY A 31 -3.74 -20.95 38.32
N PHE A 32 -3.75 -21.90 37.38
CA PHE A 32 -4.67 -21.83 36.24
C PHE A 32 -6.13 -22.03 36.67
N PRO A 33 -7.08 -21.27 36.10
CA PRO A 33 -8.49 -21.49 36.36
C PRO A 33 -8.91 -22.86 35.82
N GLU A 34 -9.35 -23.74 36.73
CA GLU A 34 -9.90 -25.05 36.39
C GLU A 34 -11.09 -24.91 35.43
N PHE A 35 -11.26 -25.88 34.54
CA PHE A 35 -12.41 -25.94 33.66
C PHE A 35 -13.58 -26.59 34.40
N THR A 36 -14.72 -25.92 34.42
CA THR A 36 -15.98 -26.54 34.87
C THR A 36 -16.72 -27.22 33.72
N GLU A 37 -17.55 -28.20 34.03
CA GLU A 37 -18.37 -28.88 33.03
C GLU A 37 -19.33 -27.91 32.33
N GLU A 38 -19.82 -26.92 33.08
CA GLU A 38 -20.67 -25.83 32.60
C GLU A 38 -19.94 -24.95 31.56
N GLU A 39 -18.72 -24.52 31.84
CA GLU A 39 -17.91 -23.73 30.90
C GLU A 39 -17.59 -24.52 29.63
N ILE A 40 -17.26 -25.82 29.78
CA ILE A 40 -17.01 -26.69 28.63
C ILE A 40 -18.24 -26.78 27.73
N ARG A 41 -19.43 -26.95 28.33
CA ARG A 41 -20.70 -26.96 27.58
C ARG A 41 -20.98 -25.63 26.88
N GLN A 42 -20.75 -24.50 27.56
CA GLN A 42 -20.94 -23.17 26.98
C GLN A 42 -19.98 -22.90 25.81
N SER A 43 -18.74 -23.35 25.94
CA SER A 43 -17.72 -23.27 24.89
C SER A 43 -18.15 -24.03 23.64
N LEU A 44 -18.65 -25.27 23.84
CA LEU A 44 -19.16 -26.10 22.76
C LEU A 44 -20.40 -25.47 22.10
N ASP A 45 -21.37 -25.00 22.88
CA ASP A 45 -22.57 -24.32 22.37
C ASP A 45 -22.22 -23.08 21.52
N SER A 46 -21.28 -22.27 22.00
CA SER A 46 -20.79 -21.09 21.30
C SER A 46 -20.14 -21.44 19.96
N GLU A 47 -19.38 -22.54 19.90
CA GLU A 47 -18.77 -23.00 18.66
C GLU A 47 -19.82 -23.53 17.67
N VAL A 48 -20.79 -24.33 18.13
CA VAL A 48 -21.87 -24.84 17.27
C VAL A 48 -22.65 -23.70 16.61
N LYS A 49 -22.91 -22.62 17.34
CA LYS A 49 -23.60 -21.42 16.80
C LYS A 49 -22.83 -20.72 15.67
N LYS A 50 -21.50 -20.83 15.63
CA LYS A 50 -20.69 -20.27 14.53
C LYS A 50 -20.78 -21.13 13.26
N HIS A 51 -21.00 -22.43 13.40
CA HIS A 51 -21.02 -23.38 12.28
C HIS A 51 -22.42 -23.57 11.72
N LYS A 52 -22.70 -22.95 10.58
CA LYS A 52 -24.00 -22.99 9.87
C LYS A 52 -24.57 -24.39 9.67
N TYR A 53 -23.72 -25.40 9.50
CA TYR A 53 -24.13 -26.76 9.15
C TYR A 53 -24.07 -27.74 10.32
N TRP A 54 -23.94 -27.27 11.56
CA TRP A 54 -23.94 -28.14 12.73
C TRP A 54 -25.32 -28.15 13.38
N SER A 55 -25.78 -29.33 13.81
CA SER A 55 -27.10 -29.45 14.43
C SER A 55 -27.06 -29.11 15.92
N ASN A 56 -27.72 -28.01 16.32
CA ASN A 56 -27.87 -27.61 17.73
C ASN A 56 -28.53 -28.69 18.61
N THR A 57 -29.43 -29.50 18.05
CA THR A 57 -30.13 -30.57 18.80
C THR A 57 -29.17 -31.64 19.34
N THR A 58 -27.95 -31.72 18.80
CA THR A 58 -26.89 -32.61 19.26
C THR A 58 -26.51 -32.32 20.71
N LEU A 59 -26.53 -31.05 21.13
CA LEU A 59 -26.10 -30.63 22.46
C LEU A 59 -26.97 -31.24 23.58
N ASN A 60 -28.27 -31.43 23.33
CA ASN A 60 -29.19 -31.99 24.32
C ASN A 60 -28.92 -33.46 24.64
N GLY A 61 -28.40 -34.23 23.68
CA GLY A 61 -28.09 -35.65 23.84
C GLY A 61 -26.62 -35.92 24.15
N LEU A 62 -25.77 -34.90 24.13
CA LEU A 62 -24.33 -35.03 24.32
C LEU A 62 -24.01 -35.10 25.81
N LYS A 63 -23.45 -36.23 26.24
CA LYS A 63 -23.00 -36.45 27.62
C LYS A 63 -21.49 -36.35 27.70
N ILE A 64 -20.98 -35.42 28.50
CA ILE A 64 -19.56 -35.39 28.86
C ILE A 64 -19.31 -36.59 29.78
N LEU A 65 -18.41 -37.48 29.39
CA LEU A 65 -18.04 -38.66 30.18
C LEU A 65 -16.96 -38.32 31.19
N ARG A 66 -15.92 -37.64 30.70
CA ARG A 66 -14.80 -37.13 31.49
C ARG A 66 -14.06 -36.08 30.68
N PHE A 67 -13.30 -35.24 31.38
CA PHE A 67 -12.34 -34.36 30.74
C PHE A 67 -11.05 -34.35 31.55
N GLU A 68 -9.93 -34.18 30.86
CA GLU A 68 -8.60 -34.06 31.44
C GLU A 68 -8.07 -32.66 31.13
N THR A 69 -7.66 -31.93 32.16
CA THR A 69 -7.12 -30.58 32.02
C THR A 69 -5.60 -30.62 31.96
N SER A 70 -5.03 -29.90 31.01
CA SER A 70 -3.60 -29.78 30.82
C SER A 70 -3.21 -28.36 30.42
N VAL A 71 -1.92 -28.12 30.31
CA VAL A 71 -1.34 -26.85 29.90
C VAL A 71 -0.29 -27.12 28.83
N THR A 72 -0.29 -26.31 27.77
CA THR A 72 0.85 -26.21 26.86
C THR A 72 1.57 -24.88 27.05
N MET A 73 2.90 -24.92 27.01
CA MET A 73 3.70 -23.70 26.99
C MET A 73 3.86 -23.24 25.55
N ARG A 74 3.54 -21.98 25.32
CA ARG A 74 3.78 -21.28 24.08
C ARG A 74 4.81 -20.19 24.31
N TYR A 75 5.90 -20.29 23.56
CA TYR A 75 6.95 -19.29 23.51
C TYR A 75 6.81 -18.46 22.23
N ARG A 76 6.84 -17.13 22.36
CA ARG A 76 6.81 -16.17 21.25
C ARG A 76 8.00 -15.24 21.35
N LEU A 77 8.72 -15.10 20.25
CA LEU A 77 9.76 -14.10 20.09
C LEU A 77 9.35 -13.08 19.03
N GLU A 78 9.29 -11.82 19.42
CA GLU A 78 9.04 -10.70 18.52
C GLU A 78 10.30 -9.81 18.46
N SER A 79 10.91 -9.69 17.28
CA SER A 79 11.97 -8.71 17.02
C SER A 79 11.40 -7.52 16.27
N PHE A 80 11.56 -6.33 16.85
CA PHE A 80 11.23 -5.08 16.19
C PHE A 80 12.41 -4.60 15.35
N VAL A 81 12.25 -4.65 14.04
CA VAL A 81 13.32 -4.45 13.05
C VAL A 81 13.14 -3.12 12.36
N GLU A 82 14.23 -2.37 12.26
CA GLU A 82 14.34 -1.19 11.39
C GLU A 82 15.13 -1.56 10.14
N SER A 83 14.52 -1.39 8.98
CA SER A 83 15.16 -1.56 7.68
C SER A 83 15.20 -0.24 6.92
N ARG A 84 16.34 0.09 6.31
CA ARG A 84 16.53 1.32 5.54
C ARG A 84 16.98 1.05 4.12
N SER A 85 16.37 1.72 3.15
CA SER A 85 16.79 1.72 1.75
C SER A 85 16.76 3.14 1.17
N LYS A 86 17.50 3.38 0.09
CA LYS A 86 17.55 4.68 -0.59
C LYS A 86 17.29 4.54 -2.08
N GLN A 87 16.56 5.50 -2.65
CA GLN A 87 16.28 5.56 -4.08
C GLN A 87 16.34 7.01 -4.60
N PRO A 88 17.00 7.29 -5.73
CA PRO A 88 16.94 8.60 -6.36
C PRO A 88 15.53 8.83 -6.92
N THR A 89 15.04 10.06 -6.81
CA THR A 89 13.73 10.48 -7.30
C THR A 89 13.86 11.82 -8.00
N CYS A 90 13.08 12.01 -9.06
CA CYS A 90 12.94 13.27 -9.77
C CYS A 90 11.50 13.74 -9.64
N GLU A 91 11.30 14.95 -9.15
CA GLU A 91 9.98 15.54 -8.93
C GLU A 91 9.97 17.02 -9.36
N PRO A 92 8.79 17.63 -9.56
CA PRO A 92 8.69 19.06 -9.84
C PRO A 92 9.42 19.88 -8.78
N ALA A 93 10.15 20.92 -9.19
CA ALA A 93 10.77 21.81 -8.23
C ALA A 93 9.70 22.60 -7.46
N THR A 94 9.78 22.58 -6.14
CA THR A 94 9.03 23.45 -5.23
C THR A 94 9.91 24.63 -4.81
N ASP A 95 9.31 25.72 -4.34
CA ASP A 95 10.05 26.88 -3.81
C ASP A 95 10.50 26.66 -2.35
N GLU A 96 10.33 25.45 -1.81
CA GLU A 96 10.80 25.08 -0.48
C GLU A 96 12.34 24.93 -0.48
N LEU A 97 13.02 25.82 0.25
CA LEU A 97 14.46 25.72 0.48
C LEU A 97 14.73 24.64 1.54
N GLU A 98 15.43 23.57 1.15
CA GLU A 98 16.00 22.64 2.13
C GLU A 98 17.21 23.30 2.84
N PRO A 99 17.35 23.14 4.17
CA PRO A 99 18.52 23.63 4.91
C PRO A 99 19.82 23.10 4.31
N LEU A 100 20.78 23.99 4.03
CA LEU A 100 22.02 23.67 3.31
C LEU A 100 23.03 22.83 4.11
N ASP A 101 22.86 22.71 5.43
CA ASP A 101 24.01 22.45 6.32
C ASP A 101 24.16 21.02 6.84
N VAL A 102 23.39 20.03 6.34
CA VAL A 102 23.63 18.63 6.71
C VAL A 102 23.67 17.76 5.46
N ARG A 103 24.87 17.28 5.13
CA ARG A 103 25.05 16.19 4.15
C ARG A 103 25.25 14.89 4.91
N CYS A 104 24.33 13.95 4.72
CA CYS A 104 24.51 12.59 5.21
C CYS A 104 25.21 11.73 4.15
N ASN A 105 26.25 11.00 4.55
CA ASN A 105 26.94 10.03 3.68
C ASN A 105 26.31 8.64 3.80
N SER A 106 25.69 8.35 4.95
CA SER A 106 25.04 7.08 5.25
C SER A 106 23.54 7.24 5.48
N ILE A 107 22.75 6.24 5.06
CA ILE A 107 21.31 6.19 5.35
C ILE A 107 21.02 6.10 6.85
N TRP A 108 21.97 5.65 7.66
CA TRP A 108 21.84 5.48 9.11
C TRP A 108 22.08 6.78 9.90
N GLU A 109 22.70 7.79 9.28
CA GLU A 109 22.91 9.12 9.89
C GLU A 109 21.61 9.95 9.94
N ILE A 110 20.60 9.55 9.16
CA ILE A 110 19.31 10.25 9.11
C ILE A 110 18.54 9.97 10.40
N PRO A 111 18.23 10.98 11.23
CA PRO A 111 17.49 10.77 12.45
C PRO A 111 16.06 10.34 12.13
N CYS A 112 15.66 9.18 12.64
CA CYS A 112 14.29 8.67 12.51
C CYS A 112 14.04 7.68 13.64
N SER A 113 12.93 7.87 14.34
CA SER A 113 12.45 6.98 15.39
C SER A 113 11.05 6.47 15.05
N PRO A 114 10.70 5.26 15.51
CA PRO A 114 9.34 4.74 15.36
C PRO A 114 8.36 5.54 16.23
N THR A 115 7.12 5.67 15.77
CA THR A 115 6.03 6.35 16.48
C THR A 115 5.65 5.58 17.75
N ARG A 116 5.63 4.24 17.64
CA ARG A 116 5.35 3.32 18.75
C ARG A 116 6.21 2.07 18.60
N MET A 117 6.77 1.60 19.71
CA MET A 117 7.52 0.34 19.72
C MET A 117 6.61 -0.84 19.43
N PHE A 118 7.12 -1.82 18.68
CA PHE A 118 6.37 -3.00 18.23
C PHE A 118 5.10 -2.66 17.44
N SER A 119 5.15 -1.62 16.62
CA SER A 119 4.10 -1.27 15.67
C SER A 119 4.71 -1.09 14.30
N GLU A 120 4.17 -1.78 13.30
CA GLU A 120 4.69 -1.69 11.95
C GLU A 120 4.34 -0.34 11.32
N GLU A 121 5.31 0.32 10.70
CA GLU A 121 5.08 1.56 9.97
C GLU A 121 6.20 1.78 8.94
N THR A 122 5.95 2.66 7.96
CA THR A 122 6.95 3.06 6.98
C THR A 122 7.00 4.56 6.88
N LYS A 123 8.20 5.14 6.99
CA LYS A 123 8.46 6.57 6.85
C LYS A 123 9.34 6.80 5.62
N VAL A 124 9.04 7.85 4.86
CA VAL A 124 9.83 8.25 3.70
C VAL A 124 10.35 9.66 3.95
N LEU A 125 11.67 9.81 3.96
CA LEU A 125 12.36 11.07 4.23
C LEU A 125 13.25 11.44 3.05
N ASN A 126 13.50 12.73 2.85
CA ASN A 126 14.55 13.17 1.93
C ASN A 126 15.90 12.97 2.64
N MET A 127 16.88 12.42 1.92
CA MET A 127 18.26 12.37 2.39
C MET A 127 18.83 13.79 2.45
N PRO A 128 19.25 14.29 3.63
CA PRO A 128 19.79 15.64 3.78
C PRO A 128 20.98 15.88 2.84
N GLY A 129 20.95 17.03 2.15
CA GLY A 129 21.99 17.45 1.21
C GLY A 129 22.01 16.70 -0.13
N SER A 130 21.03 15.82 -0.39
CA SER A 130 20.92 15.11 -1.67
C SER A 130 20.16 15.90 -2.74
N THR A 131 19.49 16.99 -2.35
CA THR A 131 18.66 17.78 -3.24
C THR A 131 19.48 18.57 -4.26
N ARG A 132 19.09 18.48 -5.52
CA ARG A 132 19.65 19.25 -6.64
C ARG A 132 18.52 19.74 -7.54
N ILE A 133 18.47 21.05 -7.78
CA ILE A 133 17.51 21.64 -8.72
C ILE A 133 18.20 21.80 -10.07
N SER A 134 17.50 21.42 -11.14
CA SER A 134 17.97 21.66 -12.51
C SER A 134 16.82 22.04 -13.43
N LYS A 135 17.17 22.49 -14.64
CA LYS A 135 16.18 22.70 -15.70
C LYS A 135 15.54 21.37 -16.07
N CYS A 136 14.22 21.37 -16.24
CA CYS A 136 13.50 20.20 -16.73
C CYS A 136 13.94 19.89 -18.17
N ALA A 137 14.60 18.76 -18.37
CA ALA A 137 15.06 18.31 -19.69
C ALA A 137 13.89 18.06 -20.66
N THR A 138 12.73 17.64 -20.16
CA THR A 138 11.56 17.34 -20.99
C THR A 138 10.99 18.59 -21.70
N CYS A 139 11.06 19.76 -21.06
CA CYS A 139 10.56 21.02 -21.63
C CYS A 139 11.67 22.05 -21.85
N ASN A 140 12.93 21.67 -21.69
CA ASN A 140 14.10 22.56 -21.74
C ASN A 140 13.93 23.86 -20.91
N GLY A 141 13.32 23.76 -19.74
CA GLY A 141 13.09 24.91 -18.86
C GLY A 141 11.83 25.74 -19.16
N GLN A 142 11.04 25.41 -20.18
CA GLN A 142 9.90 26.22 -20.61
C GLN A 142 8.62 26.03 -19.77
N GLY A 143 8.52 24.94 -19.00
CA GLY A 143 7.31 24.58 -18.26
C GLY A 143 6.14 24.10 -19.15
N ALA A 144 6.24 24.24 -20.47
CA ALA A 144 5.24 23.76 -21.41
C ALA A 144 5.92 23.15 -22.63
N ASN A 145 5.27 22.14 -23.18
CA ASN A 145 5.66 21.53 -24.45
C ASN A 145 4.69 22.00 -25.53
N LEU A 146 5.19 22.21 -26.75
CA LEU A 146 4.32 22.55 -27.87
C LEU A 146 3.26 21.46 -28.06
N CYS A 147 2.07 21.86 -28.49
CA CYS A 147 1.06 20.90 -28.90
C CYS A 147 1.41 20.38 -30.29
N TYR A 148 1.76 19.11 -30.39
CA TYR A 148 2.11 18.46 -31.66
C TYR A 148 0.96 18.49 -32.68
N HIS A 149 -0.30 18.47 -32.24
CA HIS A 149 -1.46 18.51 -33.14
C HIS A 149 -1.62 19.84 -33.87
N CYS A 150 -1.38 20.97 -33.21
CA CYS A 150 -1.51 22.29 -33.84
C CYS A 150 -0.16 22.95 -34.11
N ARG A 151 0.96 22.30 -33.79
CA ARG A 151 2.33 22.83 -33.96
C ARG A 151 2.48 24.25 -33.39
N ASN A 152 2.09 24.44 -32.13
CA ASN A 152 2.10 25.74 -31.44
C ASN A 152 1.08 26.80 -31.92
N SER A 153 0.33 26.55 -33.00
CA SER A 153 -0.64 27.54 -33.51
C SER A 153 -1.91 27.69 -32.67
N GLY A 154 -2.18 26.80 -31.71
CA GLY A 154 -3.42 26.75 -30.91
C GLY A 154 -4.70 26.46 -31.69
N THR A 155 -4.63 26.43 -33.02
CA THR A 155 -5.78 26.25 -33.90
C THR A 155 -5.55 25.11 -34.87
N VAL A 156 -6.65 24.56 -35.38
CA VAL A 156 -6.65 23.60 -36.47
C VAL A 156 -7.55 24.11 -37.58
N ILE A 157 -7.31 23.64 -38.81
CA ILE A 157 -8.13 23.97 -39.97
C ILE A 157 -9.57 23.51 -39.70
N CYS A 158 -10.54 24.35 -40.01
CA CYS A 158 -11.93 23.90 -40.04
C CYS A 158 -12.12 22.96 -41.22
N THR A 159 -12.23 21.66 -40.93
CA THR A 159 -12.39 20.62 -41.95
C THR A 159 -13.70 20.78 -42.75
N ALA A 160 -14.74 21.34 -42.14
CA ALA A 160 -16.03 21.55 -42.79
C ALA A 160 -16.01 22.57 -43.94
N CYS A 161 -15.07 23.53 -43.91
CA CYS A 161 -14.90 24.51 -44.99
C CYS A 161 -13.50 24.44 -45.62
N ASN A 162 -12.73 23.41 -45.27
CA ASN A 162 -11.32 23.24 -45.62
C ASN A 162 -10.48 24.53 -45.44
N GLY A 163 -10.74 25.29 -44.37
CA GLY A 163 -10.00 26.53 -44.09
C GLY A 163 -10.53 27.83 -44.73
N THR A 164 -11.46 27.77 -45.67
CA THR A 164 -11.93 28.96 -46.41
C THR A 164 -12.83 29.90 -45.60
N GLY A 165 -13.44 29.39 -44.52
CA GLY A 165 -14.44 30.10 -43.75
C GLY A 165 -15.83 30.13 -44.38
N MET A 166 -16.01 29.52 -45.55
CA MET A 166 -17.28 29.56 -46.29
C MET A 166 -18.08 28.28 -46.19
N LYS A 167 -19.40 28.41 -46.32
CA LYS A 167 -20.32 27.26 -46.36
C LYS A 167 -20.06 26.37 -47.57
N SER A 168 -19.67 26.95 -48.70
CA SER A 168 -19.32 26.24 -49.93
C SER A 168 -17.98 25.49 -49.87
N GLY A 169 -17.13 25.77 -48.87
CA GLY A 169 -15.79 25.20 -48.77
C GLY A 169 -14.77 25.77 -49.78
N VAL A 170 -15.18 26.68 -50.66
CA VAL A 170 -14.32 27.41 -51.61
C VAL A 170 -14.38 28.91 -51.31
N PRO A 171 -13.30 29.69 -51.53
CA PRO A 171 -13.33 31.11 -51.20
C PRO A 171 -14.21 31.91 -52.16
N HIS A 172 -14.93 32.92 -51.63
CA HIS A 172 -15.90 33.72 -52.38
C HIS A 172 -15.15 34.65 -53.32
N PRO A 173 -15.70 34.99 -54.49
CA PRO A 173 -15.15 36.06 -55.32
C PRO A 173 -14.91 37.34 -54.51
N ALA A 174 -15.88 37.80 -53.72
CA ALA A 174 -15.73 39.02 -52.90
C ALA A 174 -14.66 38.93 -51.80
N VAL A 175 -14.21 37.72 -51.45
CA VAL A 175 -13.05 37.53 -50.55
C VAL A 175 -11.77 37.63 -51.36
N ILE A 176 -11.65 36.86 -52.45
CA ILE A 176 -10.41 36.76 -53.24
C ILE A 176 -10.09 38.07 -53.96
N THR A 177 -11.10 38.79 -54.44
CA THR A 177 -10.94 40.08 -55.11
C THR A 177 -10.94 41.26 -54.13
N HIS A 178 -11.01 41.01 -52.81
CA HIS A 178 -10.99 42.08 -51.84
C HIS A 178 -9.64 42.84 -51.91
N PRO A 179 -9.63 44.18 -51.96
CA PRO A 179 -8.41 44.97 -52.16
C PRO A 179 -7.27 44.64 -51.17
N LEU A 180 -7.62 44.25 -49.94
CA LEU A 180 -6.66 43.87 -48.91
C LEU A 180 -5.95 42.52 -49.14
N VAL A 181 -6.48 41.63 -49.99
CA VAL A 181 -5.86 40.30 -50.21
C VAL A 181 -4.46 40.43 -50.79
N GLY A 182 -4.23 41.43 -51.65
CA GLY A 182 -2.92 41.68 -52.24
C GLY A 182 -1.84 42.09 -51.23
N ALA A 183 -2.22 42.57 -50.04
CA ALA A 183 -1.28 43.01 -48.99
C ALA A 183 -0.87 41.87 -48.04
N PHE A 184 -1.51 40.70 -48.12
CA PHE A 184 -1.17 39.60 -47.22
C PHE A 184 0.18 38.99 -47.60
N PRO A 185 1.02 38.61 -46.61
CA PRO A 185 2.27 37.92 -46.91
C PRO A 185 1.93 36.65 -47.68
N TYR A 186 2.30 36.61 -48.96
CA TYR A 186 2.09 35.46 -49.82
C TYR A 186 2.89 34.30 -49.24
N THR A 187 2.23 33.43 -48.47
CA THR A 187 2.77 32.12 -48.22
C THR A 187 2.68 31.36 -49.52
N ASP A 188 3.84 31.01 -50.05
CA ASP A 188 4.08 30.23 -51.25
C ASP A 188 2.89 29.31 -51.59
N ARG A 189 2.28 29.55 -52.76
CA ARG A 189 1.04 28.93 -53.26
C ARG A 189 1.07 27.39 -53.19
N GLY A 190 2.25 26.78 -53.08
CA GLY A 190 2.45 25.34 -52.99
C GLY A 190 2.09 24.67 -51.65
N ARG A 191 1.88 25.42 -50.55
CA ARG A 191 1.40 24.83 -49.27
C ARG A 191 -0.08 25.04 -48.98
N SER A 192 -0.85 25.39 -50.01
CA SER A 192 -2.31 25.53 -49.97
C SER A 192 -2.99 24.33 -49.31
N TYR A 193 -3.55 24.56 -48.12
CA TYR A 193 -4.67 23.84 -47.48
C TYR A 193 -4.60 22.31 -47.27
N HIS A 194 -3.63 21.60 -47.84
CA HIS A 194 -3.42 20.17 -47.67
C HIS A 194 -2.04 19.94 -47.06
N GLY A 195 -2.00 19.96 -45.72
CA GLY A 195 -0.86 19.46 -44.97
C GLY A 195 0.00 20.53 -44.28
N GLY A 196 -0.38 20.90 -43.06
CA GLY A 196 0.61 21.13 -42.00
C GLY A 196 0.88 22.56 -41.53
N GLY A 197 0.28 23.60 -42.09
CA GLY A 197 0.42 24.96 -41.54
C GLY A 197 -0.46 26.00 -42.24
N VAL A 198 -1.67 26.23 -41.73
CA VAL A 198 -2.46 27.40 -42.14
C VAL A 198 -1.96 28.61 -41.36
N THR A 199 -1.54 29.65 -42.07
CA THR A 199 -1.18 30.94 -41.48
C THR A 199 -2.41 31.53 -40.81
N THR A 200 -2.36 31.68 -39.49
CA THR A 200 -3.43 32.29 -38.71
C THR A 200 -2.98 33.63 -38.16
N ILE A 201 -3.91 34.58 -38.11
CA ILE A 201 -3.69 35.90 -37.50
C ILE A 201 -4.55 35.99 -36.24
N THR A 202 -4.00 36.64 -35.21
CA THR A 202 -4.71 36.93 -33.96
C THR A 202 -5.20 38.38 -34.00
N ALA A 203 -6.48 38.60 -33.69
CA ALA A 203 -7.00 39.92 -33.40
C ALA A 203 -7.46 39.99 -31.94
N SER A 204 -7.12 41.09 -31.27
CA SER A 204 -7.60 41.39 -29.92
C SER A 204 -8.97 42.07 -30.02
N THR A 205 -10.02 41.43 -29.50
CA THR A 205 -11.36 42.03 -29.42
C THR A 205 -11.75 42.26 -27.96
N SER A 206 -12.76 43.09 -27.69
CA SER A 206 -13.31 43.29 -26.33
C SER A 206 -13.78 41.99 -25.66
N LYS A 207 -14.06 40.95 -26.45
CA LYS A 207 -14.48 39.60 -26.01
C LYS A 207 -13.35 38.55 -26.03
N GLY A 208 -12.07 38.97 -26.11
CA GLY A 208 -10.89 38.08 -26.10
C GLY A 208 -10.12 38.00 -27.42
N ARG A 209 -9.01 37.24 -27.44
CA ARG A 209 -8.18 37.02 -28.63
C ARG A 209 -8.85 36.00 -29.56
N LYS A 210 -9.32 36.42 -30.72
CA LYS A 210 -9.85 35.52 -31.76
C LYS A 210 -8.79 35.27 -32.83
N ARG A 211 -8.74 34.03 -33.34
CA ARG A 211 -7.79 33.58 -34.37
C ARG A 211 -8.55 33.30 -35.65
N PHE A 212 -8.03 33.77 -36.78
CA PHE A 212 -8.63 33.60 -38.10
C PHE A 212 -7.60 33.02 -39.08
N GLY A 213 -8.05 32.21 -40.02
CA GLY A 213 -7.26 31.87 -41.20
C GLY A 213 -7.05 33.10 -42.06
N LEU A 214 -5.83 33.29 -42.57
CA LEU A 214 -5.50 34.37 -43.48
C LEU A 214 -6.45 34.37 -44.69
N GLY A 215 -6.96 35.55 -45.05
CA GLY A 215 -7.87 35.70 -46.20
C GLY A 215 -9.27 35.12 -46.01
N THR A 216 -9.70 34.79 -44.79
CA THR A 216 -11.09 34.36 -44.53
C THR A 216 -12.04 35.56 -44.38
N PRO A 217 -13.37 35.40 -44.57
CA PRO A 217 -14.33 36.48 -44.35
C PRO A 217 -14.21 37.13 -42.96
N ALA A 218 -14.02 36.32 -41.90
CA ALA A 218 -13.85 36.85 -40.55
C ALA A 218 -12.51 37.56 -40.37
N HIS A 219 -11.44 37.11 -41.04
CA HIS A 219 -10.17 37.83 -41.07
C HIS A 219 -10.32 39.21 -41.71
N LEU A 220 -10.93 39.30 -42.89
CA LEU A 220 -11.19 40.58 -43.55
C LEU A 220 -12.05 41.50 -42.67
N SER A 221 -13.14 40.96 -42.10
CA SER A 221 -14.02 41.69 -41.19
C SER A 221 -13.27 42.20 -39.94
N SER A 222 -12.26 41.47 -39.46
CA SER A 222 -11.45 41.90 -38.32
C SER A 222 -10.52 43.07 -38.63
N ILE A 223 -10.19 43.29 -39.91
CA ILE A 223 -9.35 44.40 -40.36
C ILE A 223 -10.23 45.62 -40.71
N THR A 224 -11.30 45.42 -41.47
CA THR A 224 -12.15 46.52 -41.98
C THR A 224 -13.22 46.96 -40.99
N GLY A 225 -13.52 46.15 -39.97
CA GLY A 225 -14.65 46.35 -39.06
C GLY A 225 -16.02 46.00 -39.65
N VAL A 226 -16.09 45.67 -40.94
CA VAL A 226 -17.33 45.34 -41.66
C VAL A 226 -17.14 44.08 -42.52
N PRO A 227 -18.17 43.22 -42.66
CA PRO A 227 -18.07 42.05 -43.53
C PRO A 227 -17.81 42.46 -44.99
N PRO A 228 -17.07 41.66 -45.77
CA PRO A 228 -16.82 41.97 -47.17
C PRO A 228 -18.16 42.13 -47.93
N PRO A 229 -18.28 43.12 -48.84
CA PRO A 229 -19.54 43.41 -49.53
C PRO A 229 -20.09 42.19 -50.28
N GLY A 230 -21.41 42.00 -50.21
CA GLY A 230 -22.10 40.89 -50.88
C GLY A 230 -22.01 39.54 -50.15
N LEU A 231 -21.33 39.47 -49.01
CA LEU A 231 -21.38 38.31 -48.12
C LEU A 231 -22.33 38.57 -46.96
N SER A 232 -23.21 37.61 -46.73
CA SER A 232 -24.12 37.57 -45.60
C SER A 232 -23.72 36.48 -44.61
N VAL A 233 -24.37 36.45 -43.45
CA VAL A 233 -24.12 35.43 -42.43
C VAL A 233 -24.41 34.01 -42.94
N VAL A 234 -25.32 33.84 -43.91
CA VAL A 234 -25.69 32.50 -44.42
C VAL A 234 -24.65 31.90 -45.37
N ASP A 235 -23.73 32.72 -45.91
CA ASP A 235 -22.64 32.28 -46.79
C ASP A 235 -21.44 31.75 -46.00
N LEU A 236 -21.37 32.10 -44.71
CA LEU A 236 -20.29 31.70 -43.82
C LEU A 236 -20.45 30.24 -43.39
N CYS A 237 -19.32 29.57 -43.18
CA CYS A 237 -19.32 28.23 -42.61
C CYS A 237 -19.94 28.28 -41.22
N ALA A 238 -21.03 27.54 -41.00
CA ALA A 238 -21.72 27.52 -39.71
C ALA A 238 -20.85 27.04 -38.54
N ILE A 239 -19.85 26.20 -38.82
CA ILE A 239 -19.00 25.56 -37.80
C ILE A 239 -17.90 26.50 -37.29
N CYS A 240 -17.29 27.31 -38.16
CA CYS A 240 -16.22 28.25 -37.79
C CYS A 240 -16.64 29.72 -37.90
N GLN A 241 -17.88 30.00 -38.30
CA GLN A 241 -18.47 31.34 -38.42
C GLN A 241 -17.60 32.29 -39.26
N GLY A 242 -17.11 31.81 -40.40
CA GLY A 242 -16.26 32.63 -41.27
C GLY A 242 -14.77 32.65 -40.89
N ALA A 243 -14.35 32.03 -39.79
CA ALA A 243 -12.96 32.08 -39.32
C ALA A 243 -11.99 31.17 -40.07
N GLY A 244 -12.49 30.12 -40.74
CA GLY A 244 -11.68 29.11 -41.41
C GLY A 244 -10.89 28.17 -40.47
N VAL A 245 -10.74 28.52 -39.20
CA VAL A 245 -10.02 27.72 -38.20
C VAL A 245 -10.87 27.50 -36.95
N ARG A 246 -10.48 26.49 -36.17
CA ARG A 246 -11.10 26.16 -34.88
C ARG A 246 -10.03 26.05 -33.80
N PRO A 247 -10.36 26.30 -32.52
CA PRO A 247 -9.43 26.00 -31.43
C PRO A 247 -9.06 24.51 -31.49
N CYS A 248 -7.78 24.21 -31.32
CA CYS A 248 -7.32 22.83 -31.23
C CYS A 248 -7.96 22.17 -30.01
N THR A 249 -8.66 21.07 -30.21
CA THR A 249 -9.35 20.34 -29.13
C THR A 249 -8.35 19.74 -28.12
N VAL A 250 -7.14 19.43 -28.58
CA VAL A 250 -6.12 18.74 -27.79
C VAL A 250 -5.39 19.68 -26.82
N CYS A 251 -5.10 20.93 -27.22
CA CYS A 251 -4.56 21.95 -26.34
C CYS A 251 -5.58 23.03 -25.93
N LYS A 252 -6.87 22.83 -26.25
CA LYS A 252 -7.96 23.77 -25.97
C LYS A 252 -7.67 25.22 -26.41
N GLY A 253 -6.92 25.41 -27.49
CA GLY A 253 -6.56 26.75 -27.98
C GLY A 253 -5.21 27.30 -27.51
N PHE A 254 -4.56 26.71 -26.51
CA PHE A 254 -3.34 27.27 -25.92
C PHE A 254 -2.10 27.19 -26.82
N GLY A 255 -2.04 26.22 -27.74
CA GLY A 255 -0.89 25.99 -28.60
C GLY A 255 0.21 25.15 -27.94
N ASN A 256 0.25 25.11 -26.62
CA ASN A 256 1.13 24.30 -25.82
C ASN A 256 0.34 23.45 -24.81
N LYS A 257 1.03 22.56 -24.13
CA LYS A 257 0.52 21.79 -23.00
C LYS A 257 1.47 21.94 -21.81
N PRO A 258 0.96 22.02 -20.58
CA PRO A 258 1.80 22.01 -19.40
C PRO A 258 2.69 20.76 -19.40
N CYS A 259 3.96 20.92 -19.03
CA CYS A 259 4.87 19.79 -18.88
C CYS A 259 4.48 18.99 -17.64
N SER A 260 4.12 17.72 -17.81
CA SER A 260 3.71 16.83 -16.71
C SER A 260 4.85 16.43 -15.77
N VAL A 261 6.11 16.55 -16.20
CA VAL A 261 7.27 16.18 -15.39
C VAL A 261 7.60 17.28 -14.38
N CYS A 262 7.50 18.55 -14.78
CA CYS A 262 7.82 19.69 -13.91
C CYS A 262 6.57 20.47 -13.46
N ASN A 263 5.36 20.01 -13.79
CA ASN A 263 4.10 20.69 -13.50
C ASN A 263 4.14 22.20 -13.80
N SER A 264 4.59 22.55 -15.01
CA SER A 264 4.71 23.94 -15.48
C SER A 264 5.75 24.84 -14.82
N THR A 265 6.57 24.33 -13.90
CA THR A 265 7.63 25.12 -13.25
C THR A 265 8.88 25.31 -14.12
N GLY A 266 9.07 24.48 -15.15
CA GLY A 266 10.30 24.44 -15.96
C GLY A 266 11.51 23.86 -15.22
N ARG A 267 11.39 23.51 -13.94
CA ARG A 267 12.47 23.03 -13.09
C ARG A 267 12.10 21.69 -12.46
N VAL A 268 13.10 20.85 -12.27
CA VAL A 268 12.95 19.57 -11.56
C VAL A 268 13.92 19.51 -10.40
N ARG A 269 13.50 18.82 -9.35
CA ARG A 269 14.27 18.53 -8.15
C ARG A 269 14.65 17.07 -8.17
N PHE A 270 15.95 16.80 -8.20
CA PHE A 270 16.50 15.48 -7.93
C PHE A 270 16.78 15.37 -6.44
N VAL A 271 16.22 14.35 -5.80
CA VAL A 271 16.39 14.09 -4.37
C VAL A 271 16.57 12.59 -4.16
N THR A 272 17.38 12.19 -3.19
CA THR A 272 17.40 10.79 -2.77
C THR A 272 16.40 10.59 -1.64
N LYS A 273 15.37 9.78 -1.86
CA LYS A 273 14.41 9.40 -0.83
C LYS A 273 14.92 8.19 -0.07
N VAL A 274 14.83 8.24 1.25
CA VAL A 274 15.16 7.14 2.16
C VAL A 274 13.87 6.58 2.73
N THR A 275 13.66 5.29 2.50
CA THR A 275 12.52 4.55 3.04
C THR A 275 12.98 3.81 4.28
N ILE A 276 12.34 4.11 5.41
CA ILE A 276 12.62 3.53 6.71
C ILE A 276 11.39 2.72 7.10
N ARG A 277 11.54 1.39 7.13
CA ARG A 277 10.48 0.45 7.46
C ARG A 277 10.73 -0.14 8.84
N TYR A 278 9.77 0.06 9.73
CA TYR A 278 9.71 -0.64 11.00
C TYR A 278 8.76 -1.83 10.85
N SER A 279 9.24 -3.03 11.12
CA SER A 279 8.48 -4.28 10.95
C SER A 279 8.68 -5.21 12.13
N LEU A 280 7.76 -6.16 12.28
CA LEU A 280 7.83 -7.19 13.31
C LEU A 280 8.23 -8.53 12.68
N MET A 281 9.39 -9.06 13.07
CA MET A 281 9.66 -10.49 12.89
C MET A 281 9.08 -11.23 14.07
N LYS A 282 8.25 -12.22 13.81
CA LYS A 282 7.61 -13.04 14.84
C LYS A 282 7.90 -14.50 14.53
N ASP A 283 8.38 -15.21 15.54
CA ASP A 283 8.49 -16.67 15.51
C ASP A 283 7.86 -17.21 16.80
N GLU A 284 7.16 -18.33 16.69
CA GLU A 284 6.40 -18.97 17.77
C GLU A 284 6.82 -20.44 17.90
N TYR A 285 6.77 -20.98 19.12
CA TYR A 285 6.93 -22.39 19.42
C TYR A 285 5.91 -22.81 20.48
N CYS A 286 5.08 -23.80 20.14
CA CYS A 286 4.20 -24.47 21.08
C CYS A 286 4.80 -25.82 21.48
N HIS A 287 4.88 -26.10 22.78
CA HIS A 287 5.43 -27.35 23.27
C HIS A 287 4.44 -28.51 23.12
N GLU A 288 4.83 -29.49 22.30
CA GLU A 288 4.31 -30.86 22.18
C GLU A 288 2.80 -31.02 22.40
N MET A 289 1.98 -30.38 21.56
CA MET A 289 0.54 -30.60 21.54
C MET A 289 0.08 -31.29 20.26
N HIS A 290 -0.81 -32.27 20.40
CA HIS A 290 -1.50 -32.92 19.27
C HIS A 290 -2.69 -32.07 18.78
N LEU A 291 -2.49 -30.76 18.67
CA LEU A 291 -3.49 -29.78 18.22
C LEU A 291 -2.91 -28.99 17.05
N PRO A 292 -3.74 -28.58 16.07
CA PRO A 292 -3.28 -27.72 14.99
C PRO A 292 -2.81 -26.36 15.52
N ASP A 293 -1.65 -25.89 15.04
CA ASP A 293 -1.10 -24.57 15.41
C ASP A 293 -2.11 -23.44 15.13
N GLU A 294 -2.87 -23.55 14.03
CA GLU A 294 -3.91 -22.57 13.65
C GLU A 294 -4.99 -22.38 14.73
N GLU A 295 -5.32 -23.42 15.51
CA GLU A 295 -6.29 -23.31 16.60
C GLU A 295 -5.68 -22.70 17.86
N LEU A 296 -4.40 -22.98 18.11
CA LEU A 296 -3.67 -22.39 19.23
C LEU A 296 -3.41 -20.90 19.00
N GLU A 297 -3.11 -20.48 17.78
CA GLU A 297 -2.89 -19.07 17.43
C GLU A 297 -4.09 -18.15 17.76
N LYS A 298 -5.32 -18.71 17.73
CA LYS A 298 -6.56 -17.97 17.97
C LYS A 298 -6.84 -17.66 19.44
N VAL A 299 -6.16 -18.36 20.35
CA VAL A 299 -6.40 -18.24 21.80
C VAL A 299 -5.22 -17.63 22.52
N THR A 300 -5.44 -17.10 23.71
CA THR A 300 -4.40 -16.60 24.61
C THR A 300 -4.24 -17.49 25.84
N GLY A 301 -3.03 -17.51 26.39
CA GLY A 301 -2.71 -18.17 27.66
C GLY A 301 -2.56 -17.17 28.81
N GLU A 302 -2.23 -17.70 29.98
CA GLU A 302 -1.76 -16.87 31.09
C GLU A 302 -0.28 -16.54 30.88
N LEU A 303 0.10 -15.30 31.20
CA LEU A 303 1.47 -14.84 31.00
C LEU A 303 2.36 -15.37 32.12
N VAL A 304 3.30 -16.25 31.77
CA VAL A 304 4.33 -16.77 32.68
C VAL A 304 5.54 -15.84 32.69
N LEU A 305 5.90 -15.32 31.51
CA LEU A 305 7.03 -14.39 31.35
C LEU A 305 6.72 -13.40 30.24
N VAL A 306 7.01 -12.12 30.48
CA VAL A 306 7.14 -11.11 29.43
C VAL A 306 8.39 -10.30 29.69
N GLU A 307 9.29 -10.28 28.71
CA GLU A 307 10.55 -9.55 28.83
C GLU A 307 10.82 -8.75 27.55
N CYS A 308 11.30 -7.52 27.71
CA CYS A 308 11.66 -6.63 26.61
C CYS A 308 13.06 -6.08 26.81
N GLN A 309 13.97 -6.35 25.88
CA GLN A 309 15.35 -5.84 25.90
C GLN A 309 15.80 -5.43 24.50
N ALA A 310 17.00 -4.84 24.37
CA ALA A 310 17.61 -4.62 23.05
C ALA A 310 17.85 -5.97 22.33
N VAL A 311 18.41 -6.92 23.07
CA VAL A 311 18.51 -8.34 22.75
C VAL A 311 18.12 -9.09 24.02
N VAL A 312 17.13 -9.97 23.96
CA VAL A 312 16.69 -10.73 25.14
C VAL A 312 17.63 -11.89 25.41
N SER A 313 17.76 -12.28 26.68
CA SER A 313 18.54 -13.46 27.06
C SER A 313 17.71 -14.73 26.91
N PRO A 314 18.30 -15.87 26.49
CA PRO A 314 17.58 -17.13 26.45
C PRO A 314 17.01 -17.50 27.82
N ILE A 315 15.82 -18.08 27.84
CA ILE A 315 15.19 -18.57 29.07
C ILE A 315 16.00 -19.76 29.60
N LYS A 316 16.62 -19.61 30.77
CA LYS A 316 17.43 -20.64 31.44
C LYS A 316 16.66 -21.28 32.60
N ASN A 317 17.03 -22.51 32.94
CA ASN A 317 16.50 -23.25 34.10
C ASN A 317 14.97 -23.42 34.09
N PHE A 318 14.34 -23.40 32.92
CA PHE A 318 12.91 -23.66 32.82
C PHE A 318 12.66 -25.17 32.94
N PRO A 319 11.58 -25.63 33.62
CA PRO A 319 11.31 -27.05 33.80
C PRO A 319 11.23 -27.86 32.50
N ILE A 320 10.85 -27.20 31.40
CA ILE A 320 10.74 -27.80 30.07
C ILE A 320 11.96 -27.39 29.24
N ALA A 321 12.91 -28.32 29.05
CA ALA A 321 14.15 -28.07 28.30
C ALA A 321 13.88 -27.57 26.87
N ALA A 322 12.85 -28.11 26.21
CA ALA A 322 12.48 -27.69 24.85
C ALA A 322 12.15 -26.18 24.77
N ILE A 323 11.57 -25.57 25.81
CA ILE A 323 11.32 -24.12 25.84
C ILE A 323 12.63 -23.34 25.90
N SER A 324 13.57 -23.78 26.76
CA SER A 324 14.90 -23.17 26.85
C SER A 324 15.67 -23.27 25.52
N ASP A 325 15.66 -24.44 24.89
CA ASP A 325 16.34 -24.68 23.60
C ASP A 325 15.73 -23.83 22.48
N GLN A 326 14.40 -23.72 22.42
CA GLN A 326 13.71 -22.94 21.40
C GLN A 326 13.86 -21.43 21.62
N SER A 327 13.89 -20.98 22.88
CA SER A 327 14.22 -19.60 23.21
C SER A 327 15.61 -19.24 22.67
N GLU A 328 16.63 -20.04 22.95
CA GLU A 328 17.98 -19.81 22.45
C GLU A 328 18.06 -19.86 20.92
N ARG A 329 17.45 -20.86 20.29
CA ARG A 329 17.46 -21.04 18.83
C ARG A 329 16.81 -19.87 18.11
N LEU A 330 15.63 -19.42 18.56
CA LEU A 330 14.89 -18.33 17.92
C LEU A 330 15.59 -16.99 18.11
N ILE A 331 16.18 -16.73 19.30
CA ILE A 331 16.97 -15.52 19.53
C ILE A 331 18.14 -15.45 18.54
N ARG A 332 18.93 -16.53 18.42
CA ARG A 332 20.03 -16.61 17.45
C ARG A 332 19.54 -16.43 16.02
N SER A 333 18.49 -17.14 15.62
CA SER A 333 17.91 -17.04 14.27
C SER A 333 17.47 -15.62 13.92
N HIS A 334 16.85 -14.89 14.86
CA HIS A 334 16.49 -13.50 14.65
C HIS A 334 17.72 -12.60 14.49
N LEU A 335 18.75 -12.79 15.30
CA LEU A 335 20.00 -12.02 15.22
C LEU A 335 20.74 -12.23 13.90
N ASP A 336 20.73 -13.45 13.37
CA ASP A 336 21.37 -13.83 12.11
C ASP A 336 20.65 -13.24 10.87
N LYS A 337 19.36 -12.87 11.00
CA LYS A 337 18.57 -12.22 9.93
C LYS A 337 18.89 -10.73 9.76
N GLN A 338 19.76 -10.15 10.57
CA GLN A 338 20.21 -8.75 10.41
C GLN A 338 21.11 -8.59 9.19
N THR A 339 21.05 -7.41 8.55
CA THR A 339 21.85 -7.11 7.35
C THR A 339 22.48 -5.72 7.48
N ALA A 340 23.33 -5.34 6.52
CA ALA A 340 23.84 -3.95 6.45
C ALA A 340 22.73 -2.89 6.33
N HIS A 341 21.51 -3.30 5.94
CA HIS A 341 20.35 -2.45 5.72
C HIS A 341 19.20 -2.74 6.69
N SER A 342 19.36 -3.66 7.64
CA SER A 342 18.34 -4.01 8.63
C SER A 342 18.95 -4.33 9.99
N ARG A 343 18.43 -3.72 11.05
CA ARG A 343 18.88 -3.93 12.43
C ARG A 343 17.71 -4.18 13.37
N ILE A 344 17.93 -5.02 14.38
CA ILE A 344 16.98 -5.20 15.48
C ILE A 344 17.13 -4.03 16.46
N LEU A 345 16.02 -3.38 16.77
CA LEU A 345 15.97 -2.29 17.75
C LEU A 345 15.69 -2.82 19.17
N LYS A 346 14.73 -3.73 19.25
CA LYS A 346 14.30 -4.39 20.50
C LYS A 346 13.77 -5.77 20.19
N GLN A 347 13.90 -6.66 21.16
CA GLN A 347 13.23 -7.95 21.18
C GLN A 347 12.27 -8.01 22.38
N ARG A 348 11.14 -8.67 22.17
CA ARG A 348 10.18 -9.04 23.21
C ARG A 348 10.03 -10.55 23.17
N GLN A 349 10.29 -11.21 24.28
CA GLN A 349 9.94 -12.61 24.45
C GLN A 349 8.74 -12.74 25.39
N THR A 350 7.84 -13.64 25.05
CA THR A 350 6.64 -13.95 25.82
C THR A 350 6.57 -15.45 25.99
N LEU A 351 6.44 -15.90 27.23
CA LEU A 351 6.08 -17.28 27.55
C LEU A 351 4.69 -17.25 28.16
N GLU A 352 3.78 -17.99 27.55
CA GLU A 352 2.42 -18.12 28.02
C GLU A 352 2.03 -19.59 28.18
N ALA A 353 1.19 -19.83 29.16
CA ALA A 353 0.65 -21.11 29.47
C ALA A 353 -0.80 -21.16 28.99
N VAL A 354 -1.04 -21.92 27.94
CA VAL A 354 -2.37 -22.05 27.33
C VAL A 354 -3.09 -23.22 28.00
N PRO A 355 -4.15 -22.97 28.78
CA PRO A 355 -4.93 -24.03 29.41
C PRO A 355 -5.75 -24.78 28.36
N ILE A 356 -5.81 -26.10 28.49
CA ILE A 356 -6.50 -27.00 27.56
C ILE A 356 -7.34 -28.00 28.35
N ALA A 357 -8.57 -28.24 27.92
CA ALA A 357 -9.36 -29.38 28.36
C ALA A 357 -9.56 -30.35 27.20
N ASP A 358 -9.12 -31.61 27.34
CA ASP A 358 -9.45 -32.72 26.44
C ASP A 358 -10.73 -33.39 26.96
N VAL A 359 -11.80 -33.28 26.18
CA VAL A 359 -13.14 -33.68 26.59
C VAL A 359 -13.56 -34.92 25.82
N LEU A 360 -13.81 -36.01 26.55
CA LEU A 360 -14.43 -37.21 26.02
C LEU A 360 -15.94 -37.13 26.24
N TYR A 361 -16.70 -37.23 25.16
CA TYR A 361 -18.16 -37.23 25.21
C TYR A 361 -18.75 -38.47 24.54
N GLU A 362 -20.02 -38.74 24.86
CA GLU A 362 -20.84 -39.77 24.25
C GLU A 362 -22.12 -39.16 23.67
N LEU A 363 -22.50 -39.62 22.47
CA LEU A 363 -23.76 -39.29 21.82
C LEU A 363 -24.30 -40.53 21.09
N GLY A 364 -25.46 -41.03 21.53
CA GLY A 364 -26.14 -42.15 20.86
C GLY A 364 -25.28 -43.43 20.78
N GLY A 365 -24.53 -43.72 21.84
CA GLY A 365 -23.64 -44.89 21.93
C GLY A 365 -22.30 -44.74 21.20
N ARG A 366 -22.03 -43.59 20.58
CA ARG A 366 -20.72 -43.28 19.98
C ARG A 366 -19.97 -42.29 20.84
N THR A 367 -18.68 -42.54 21.04
CA THR A 367 -17.79 -41.60 21.73
C THR A 367 -17.09 -40.70 20.73
N GLY A 368 -16.76 -39.49 21.18
CA GLY A 368 -15.97 -38.52 20.43
C GLY A 368 -15.14 -37.67 21.36
N ARG A 369 -14.20 -36.90 20.78
CA ARG A 369 -13.36 -35.97 21.51
C ARG A 369 -13.46 -34.57 20.93
N PHE A 370 -13.39 -33.58 21.80
CA PHE A 370 -13.16 -32.19 21.43
C PHE A 370 -12.30 -31.53 22.49
N TRP A 371 -11.78 -30.35 22.18
CA TRP A 371 -10.92 -29.61 23.08
C TRP A 371 -11.53 -28.26 23.40
N VAL A 372 -11.23 -27.73 24.58
CA VAL A 372 -11.48 -26.32 24.93
C VAL A 372 -10.15 -25.67 25.21
N LEU A 373 -9.86 -24.56 24.51
CA LEU A 373 -8.54 -23.97 24.40
C LEU A 373 -8.51 -22.55 24.97
N GLY A 374 -7.43 -22.24 25.68
CA GLY A 374 -7.05 -20.91 26.12
C GLY A 374 -7.98 -20.27 27.15
N ARG A 375 -7.71 -18.99 27.43
CA ARG A 375 -8.48 -18.17 28.38
C ARG A 375 -9.86 -17.80 27.84
N GLU A 376 -9.99 -17.71 26.52
CA GLU A 376 -11.24 -17.42 25.82
C GLU A 376 -12.19 -18.62 25.82
N ARG A 377 -11.71 -19.80 26.24
CA ARG A 377 -12.47 -21.06 26.28
C ARG A 377 -13.08 -21.38 24.90
N LEU A 378 -12.26 -21.35 23.85
CA LEU A 378 -12.73 -21.68 22.50
C LEU A 378 -12.78 -23.20 22.33
N ALA A 379 -13.94 -23.73 21.94
CA ALA A 379 -14.07 -25.15 21.64
C ALA A 379 -13.54 -25.45 20.23
N PHE A 380 -12.71 -26.47 20.12
CA PHE A 380 -12.25 -27.04 18.86
C PHE A 380 -12.80 -28.46 18.70
N VAL A 381 -13.63 -28.66 17.68
CA VAL A 381 -14.30 -29.93 17.40
C VAL A 381 -13.93 -30.40 15.99
N PRO A 382 -12.88 -31.24 15.80
CA PRO A 382 -12.45 -31.66 14.47
C PRO A 382 -13.54 -32.41 13.69
N GLN A 383 -14.34 -33.22 14.40
CA GLN A 383 -15.37 -34.06 13.80
C GLN A 383 -16.67 -33.89 14.57
N TYR A 384 -17.53 -32.99 14.08
CA TYR A 384 -18.83 -32.76 14.69
C TYR A 384 -19.82 -33.91 14.36
N PRO A 385 -20.53 -34.50 15.35
CA PRO A 385 -21.29 -35.75 15.17
C PRO A 385 -22.44 -35.71 14.17
N LYS A 386 -23.15 -34.57 14.08
CA LYS A 386 -24.37 -34.46 13.25
C LYS A 386 -24.40 -33.15 12.48
N LYS A 387 -24.51 -33.28 11.16
CA LYS A 387 -24.75 -32.14 10.26
C LYS A 387 -26.21 -31.69 10.34
N CYS A 388 -26.44 -30.41 10.12
CA CYS A 388 -27.77 -29.79 10.04
C CYS A 388 -28.53 -30.35 8.83
N CYS A 389 -29.85 -30.55 8.99
CA CYS A 389 -30.76 -31.09 7.96
C CYS A 389 -31.03 -30.14 6.77
N LEU A 390 -30.27 -29.05 6.63
CA LEU A 390 -30.41 -28.10 5.53
C LEU A 390 -29.55 -28.47 4.29
N LEU A 391 -29.10 -29.72 4.24
CA LEU A 391 -28.69 -30.44 3.02
C LEU A 391 -29.70 -31.56 2.83
#